data_AF-A0A914WTF5-F1
#
_entry.id   AF-A0A914WTF5-F1
#
_cell.length_a   1.000
_cell.length_b   1.000
_cell.length_c   1.000
_cell.angle_alpha   90.00
_cell.angle_beta   90.00
_cell.angle_gamma   90.00
#
_symmetry.space_group_name_H-M   'P 1'
#
loop_
_entity.id
_entity.type
_entity.pdbx_description
1 polymer ?
#
loop_
_entity_poly.entity_id
_entity_poly.type
_entity_poly.pdbx_seq_one_letter_code
_entity_poly.pdbx_strand_id
1 'polypeptide(L)'
;MILDEELHDVDAEFSCSSQEALKECQVKWGIPACRLVGGRDKLTFGVNEGDNGVPVEAFNWNDTFYGDTVLWEYTANSLGFYDDENGNGSSNKVIVDLSGYGFQDVCNHTIRIPGEQSVNAFEKWLIGYNRPMAKQVSQLLRYWKLRVKNFTSVDTMTKDWIVDSLCERTTPQHPEGFLPFYCTTMRGGLYLSNKESDEFYCVVESTDQNSEKVQAYTACFKADLPADCWNELSSYVSLLIYIPTVTSSPPSKHNGESGHHICNSGVALAAGLLVALIF
;
A
#
# COMPACT_ATOMS: atom_id res chain seq x y z
N MET A 1 12.82 -4.48 0.41
CA MET A 1 13.74 -5.53 0.93
C MET A 1 14.11 -6.58 -0.12
N ILE A 2 13.17 -7.37 -0.67
CA ILE A 2 13.52 -8.41 -1.67
C ILE A 2 13.87 -7.81 -3.04
N LEU A 3 13.20 -6.74 -3.44
CA LEU A 3 13.44 -6.04 -4.71
C LEU A 3 14.52 -4.94 -4.63
N ASP A 4 15.19 -4.78 -3.48
CA ASP A 4 16.17 -3.71 -3.23
C ASP A 4 15.65 -2.27 -3.50
N GLU A 5 14.34 -2.06 -3.36
CA GLU A 5 13.70 -0.74 -3.42
C GLU A 5 13.67 -0.06 -2.04
N GLU A 6 13.69 1.27 -2.03
CA GLU A 6 13.54 2.10 -0.84
C GLU A 6 12.18 1.85 -0.16
N LEU A 7 12.20 1.61 1.16
CA LEU A 7 10.99 1.34 1.94
C LEU A 7 10.35 2.66 2.36
N HIS A 8 9.17 2.96 1.81
CA HIS A 8 8.42 4.17 2.15
C HIS A 8 7.26 3.91 3.13
N ASP A 9 6.80 2.67 3.23
CA ASP A 9 5.69 2.27 4.09
C ASP A 9 5.99 0.86 4.63
N VAL A 10 5.73 0.66 5.93
CA VAL A 10 6.02 -0.58 6.64
C VAL A 10 4.79 -1.00 7.41
N ASP A 11 4.27 -2.15 7.04
CA ASP A 11 3.22 -2.83 7.80
C ASP A 11 3.87 -3.80 8.80
N ALA A 12 3.27 -3.91 9.97
CA ALA A 12 3.70 -4.81 11.01
C ALA A 12 2.53 -5.67 11.49
N GLU A 13 2.86 -6.74 12.18
CA GLU A 13 1.86 -7.62 12.76
C GLU A 13 2.20 -7.94 14.21
N PHE A 14 1.18 -8.12 15.03
CA PHE A 14 1.35 -8.50 16.43
C PHE A 14 0.47 -9.69 16.80
N SER A 15 1.01 -10.56 17.65
CA SER A 15 0.36 -11.82 18.03
C SER A 15 -0.46 -11.75 19.32
N CYS A 16 -0.22 -10.74 20.15
CA CYS A 16 -0.92 -10.54 21.42
C CYS A 16 -2.22 -9.72 21.23
N SER A 17 -2.96 -9.49 22.31
CA SER A 17 -4.12 -8.58 22.24
C SER A 17 -3.67 -7.15 21.93
N SER A 18 -4.49 -6.37 21.23
CA SER A 18 -4.13 -5.00 20.85
C SER A 18 -3.88 -4.07 22.03
N GLN A 19 -4.48 -4.36 23.19
CA GLN A 19 -4.18 -3.64 24.44
C GLN A 19 -2.79 -3.97 24.97
N GLU A 20 -2.38 -5.24 24.89
CA GLU A 20 -1.03 -5.65 25.28
C GLU A 20 0.00 -5.08 24.29
N ALA A 21 -0.28 -5.14 22.98
CA ALA A 21 0.56 -4.53 21.95
C ALA A 21 0.72 -3.02 22.17
N LEU A 22 -0.37 -2.30 22.47
CA LEU A 22 -0.32 -0.88 22.80
C LEU A 22 0.55 -0.62 24.04
N LYS A 23 0.39 -1.41 25.09
CA LYS A 23 1.16 -1.28 26.32
C LYS A 23 2.66 -1.46 26.06
N GLU A 24 3.06 -2.51 25.34
CA GLU A 24 4.46 -2.75 24.97
C GLU A 24 5.02 -1.64 24.07
N CYS A 25 4.22 -1.17 23.11
CA CYS A 25 4.55 -0.02 22.27
C CYS A 25 4.84 1.23 23.11
N GLN A 26 3.96 1.56 24.06
CA GLN A 26 4.10 2.73 24.93
C GLN A 26 5.30 2.62 25.89
N VAL A 27 5.64 1.41 26.34
CA VAL A 27 6.86 1.16 27.12
C VAL A 27 8.10 1.45 26.28
N LYS A 28 8.10 1.06 24.99
CA LYS A 28 9.26 1.18 24.10
C LYS A 28 9.44 2.57 23.51
N TRP A 29 8.36 3.19 23.03
CA TRP A 29 8.39 4.44 22.26
C TRP A 29 7.67 5.62 22.93
N GLY A 30 7.02 5.39 24.07
CA GLY A 30 6.27 6.42 24.79
C GLY A 30 4.81 6.56 24.33
N ILE A 31 4.01 7.19 25.20
CA ILE A 31 2.55 7.34 25.00
C ILE A 31 2.20 8.14 23.72
N PRO A 32 2.83 9.29 23.42
CA PRO A 32 2.45 10.11 22.26
C PRO A 32 2.67 9.41 20.91
N ALA A 33 3.65 8.49 20.88
CA ALA A 33 4.07 7.80 19.67
C ALA A 33 3.27 6.52 19.38
N CYS A 34 2.29 6.14 20.22
CA CYS A 34 1.57 4.87 20.12
C CYS A 34 0.06 5.07 20.31
N ARG A 35 -0.74 4.73 19.30
CA ARG A 35 -2.21 4.83 19.40
C ARG A 35 -2.93 3.69 18.70
N LEU A 36 -4.07 3.29 19.27
CA LEU A 36 -5.01 2.42 18.58
C LEU A 36 -5.93 3.26 17.68
N VAL A 37 -6.12 2.81 16.44
CA VAL A 37 -6.99 3.43 15.45
C VAL A 37 -8.18 2.51 15.18
N GLY A 38 -9.39 3.05 15.06
CA GLY A 38 -10.56 2.27 14.65
C GLY A 38 -11.12 1.32 15.71
N GLY A 39 -10.69 1.42 16.97
CA GLY A 39 -11.42 0.84 18.09
C GLY A 39 -11.04 -0.58 18.53
N ARG A 40 -10.06 -1.24 17.89
CA ARG A 40 -9.21 -2.29 18.53
C ARG A 40 -8.16 -2.96 17.63
N ASP A 41 -8.23 -2.95 16.31
CA ASP A 41 -7.45 -3.95 15.53
C ASP A 41 -6.21 -3.40 14.83
N LYS A 42 -6.02 -2.07 14.87
CA LYS A 42 -4.89 -1.36 14.28
C LYS A 42 -4.16 -0.54 15.32
N LEU A 43 -2.85 -0.79 15.44
CA LEU A 43 -1.91 0.01 16.20
C LEU A 43 -1.09 0.88 15.24
N THR A 44 -0.90 2.14 15.57
CA THR A 44 -0.04 3.05 14.81
C THR A 44 1.09 3.53 15.71
N PHE A 45 2.34 3.43 15.25
CA PHE A 45 3.50 3.83 16.04
C PHE A 45 4.69 4.39 15.26
N GLY A 46 5.65 4.98 15.97
CA GLY A 46 6.93 5.41 15.39
C GLY A 46 6.99 6.86 14.90
N VAL A 47 6.03 7.70 15.28
CA VAL A 47 6.05 9.15 14.99
C VAL A 47 5.71 9.93 16.25
N ASN A 48 6.65 10.76 16.73
CA ASN A 48 6.38 11.75 17.77
C ASN A 48 5.71 12.99 17.16
N GLU A 49 5.02 13.80 17.97
CA GLU A 49 4.55 15.11 17.52
C GLU A 49 5.73 15.95 17.00
N GLY A 50 5.74 16.24 15.69
CA GLY A 50 6.78 17.03 15.04
C GLY A 50 7.78 16.25 14.18
N ASP A 51 7.73 14.92 14.19
CA ASP A 51 8.53 14.09 13.26
C ASP A 51 7.82 13.96 11.91
N ASN A 52 8.56 14.13 10.81
CA ASN A 52 8.10 13.91 9.43
C ASN A 52 8.14 12.42 9.03
N GLY A 53 8.23 11.49 10.00
CA GLY A 53 8.28 10.06 9.75
C GLY A 53 6.92 9.51 9.27
N VAL A 54 6.95 8.48 8.44
CA VAL A 54 5.75 7.69 8.11
C VAL A 54 5.46 6.77 9.29
N PRO A 55 4.26 6.82 9.89
CA PRO A 55 3.95 5.95 11.01
C PRO A 55 3.82 4.50 10.55
N VAL A 56 4.38 3.58 11.34
CA VAL A 56 4.21 2.14 11.14
C VAL A 56 2.80 1.76 11.55
N GLU A 57 2.13 1.01 10.69
CA GLU A 57 0.82 0.45 10.96
C GLU A 57 0.96 -1.03 11.32
N ALA A 58 0.36 -1.45 12.43
CA ALA A 58 0.38 -2.83 12.85
C ALA A 58 -1.00 -3.41 13.07
N PHE A 59 -1.20 -4.65 12.62
CA PHE A 59 -2.46 -5.37 12.71
C PHE A 59 -2.31 -6.65 13.54
N ASN A 60 -3.41 -7.13 14.09
CA ASN A 60 -3.39 -8.43 14.76
C ASN A 60 -3.22 -9.54 13.72
N TRP A 61 -2.26 -10.44 13.94
CA TRP A 61 -1.95 -11.52 13.00
C TRP A 61 -3.11 -12.50 12.75
N ASN A 62 -4.12 -12.55 13.64
CA ASN A 62 -5.31 -13.38 13.43
C ASN A 62 -6.19 -12.81 12.32
N ASP A 63 -6.11 -11.50 12.10
CA ASP A 63 -6.89 -10.77 11.09
C ASP A 63 -6.13 -10.63 9.76
N THR A 64 -4.86 -11.07 9.71
CA THR A 64 -4.00 -10.97 8.51
C THR A 64 -3.36 -12.32 8.17
N PHE A 65 -2.40 -12.78 8.96
CA PHE A 65 -1.58 -13.97 8.72
C PHE A 65 -2.38 -15.28 8.77
N TYR A 66 -3.26 -15.43 9.75
CA TYR A 66 -4.20 -16.58 9.84
C TYR A 66 -5.56 -16.29 9.21
N GLY A 67 -5.68 -15.13 8.55
CA GLY A 67 -6.87 -14.72 7.84
C GLY A 67 -7.12 -15.55 6.59
N ASP A 68 -8.33 -15.41 6.02
CA ASP A 68 -8.64 -15.99 4.72
C ASP A 68 -7.80 -15.31 3.63
N THR A 69 -7.34 -16.09 2.64
CA THR A 69 -6.67 -15.64 1.42
C THR A 69 -7.32 -14.43 0.74
N VAL A 70 -8.63 -14.24 0.89
CA VAL A 70 -9.36 -13.05 0.38
C VAL A 70 -8.94 -11.73 1.04
N LEU A 71 -8.23 -11.79 2.16
CA LEU A 71 -7.66 -10.63 2.85
C LEU A 71 -6.31 -10.21 2.26
N TRP A 72 -5.65 -11.09 1.49
CA TRP A 72 -4.40 -10.80 0.81
C TRP A 72 -4.67 -10.29 -0.60
N GLU A 73 -3.83 -9.37 -1.08
CA GLU A 73 -4.02 -8.77 -2.40
C GLU A 73 -3.50 -9.69 -3.50
N TYR A 74 -2.21 -9.65 -3.80
CA TYR A 74 -1.54 -10.58 -4.70
C TYR A 74 -0.53 -11.42 -3.91
N THR A 75 -0.10 -12.55 -4.45
CA THR A 75 0.89 -13.43 -3.79
C THR A 75 2.19 -12.69 -3.44
N ALA A 76 2.61 -11.72 -4.26
CA ALA A 76 3.76 -10.86 -3.97
C ALA A 76 3.61 -10.05 -2.66
N ASN A 77 2.37 -9.85 -2.21
CA ASN A 77 2.01 -9.15 -0.97
C ASN A 77 1.67 -10.12 0.19
N SER A 78 1.96 -11.42 0.05
CA SER A 78 1.72 -12.42 1.10
C SER A 78 3.01 -12.91 1.78
N LEU A 79 4.06 -12.08 1.76
CA LEU A 79 5.35 -12.38 2.35
C LEU A 79 5.51 -11.65 3.68
N GLY A 80 5.72 -12.40 4.76
CA GLY A 80 6.10 -11.87 6.07
C GLY A 80 7.59 -12.02 6.32
N PHE A 81 8.20 -11.07 7.04
CA PHE A 81 9.55 -11.22 7.54
C PHE A 81 9.55 -11.24 9.06
N TYR A 82 10.19 -12.26 9.62
CA TYR A 82 10.32 -12.45 11.05
C TYR A 82 11.80 -12.40 11.43
N ASP A 83 12.12 -11.54 12.39
CA ASP A 83 13.45 -11.44 12.98
C ASP A 83 13.32 -11.66 14.49
N ASP A 84 13.72 -12.85 14.94
CA ASP A 84 13.89 -13.12 16.37
C ASP A 84 15.32 -12.77 16.76
N GLU A 85 15.55 -11.48 17.05
CA GLU A 85 16.77 -11.04 17.74
C GLU A 85 16.72 -11.54 19.19
N ASN A 86 17.28 -12.72 19.41
CA ASN A 86 17.58 -13.16 20.77
C ASN A 86 18.72 -12.30 21.32
N GLY A 87 18.60 -11.84 22.58
CA GLY A 87 19.56 -10.96 23.28
C GLY A 87 21.01 -11.47 23.40
N ASN A 88 21.30 -12.61 22.77
CA ASN A 88 22.58 -13.30 22.67
C ASN A 88 23.31 -12.95 21.37
N GLY A 89 22.72 -12.11 20.51
CA GLY A 89 23.29 -11.69 19.21
C GLY A 89 23.07 -12.69 18.07
N SER A 90 22.27 -13.74 18.28
CA SER A 90 21.84 -14.68 17.22
C SER A 90 20.44 -14.27 16.75
N SER A 91 20.35 -13.75 15.54
CA SER A 91 19.06 -13.50 14.88
C SER A 91 18.64 -14.72 14.07
N ASN A 92 17.43 -15.22 14.33
CA ASN A 92 16.78 -16.12 13.39
C ASN A 92 15.90 -15.28 12.47
N LYS A 93 16.40 -15.03 11.26
CA LYS A 93 15.70 -14.29 10.21
C LYS A 93 14.97 -15.28 9.32
N VAL A 94 13.65 -15.20 9.28
CA VAL A 94 12.79 -16.11 8.51
C VAL A 94 11.89 -15.28 7.61
N ILE A 95 11.83 -15.65 6.33
CA ILE A 95 10.78 -15.19 5.42
C ILE A 95 9.68 -16.23 5.44
N VAL A 96 8.45 -15.79 5.67
CA VAL A 96 7.27 -16.63 5.66
C VAL A 96 6.44 -16.31 4.42
N ASP A 97 6.23 -17.33 3.58
CA ASP A 97 5.40 -17.23 2.38
C ASP A 97 4.05 -17.88 2.63
N LEU A 98 3.04 -17.04 2.89
CA LEU A 98 1.71 -17.48 3.27
C LEU A 98 0.92 -18.11 2.11
N SER A 99 1.18 -17.67 0.88
CA SER A 99 0.54 -18.23 -0.31
C SER A 99 1.27 -19.45 -0.86
N GLY A 100 2.52 -19.66 -0.46
CA GLY A 100 3.42 -20.67 -1.00
C GLY A 100 3.98 -20.33 -2.39
N TYR A 101 3.58 -19.19 -2.95
CA TYR A 101 4.02 -18.69 -4.25
C TYR A 101 4.60 -17.28 -4.19
N GLY A 102 4.42 -16.54 -3.10
CA GLY A 102 4.81 -15.14 -3.00
C GLY A 102 6.30 -14.91 -3.26
N PHE A 103 7.17 -15.77 -2.73
CA PHE A 103 8.62 -15.62 -2.91
C PHE A 103 8.99 -15.88 -4.37
N GLN A 104 8.46 -16.97 -4.94
CA GLN A 104 8.64 -17.30 -6.35
C GLN A 104 8.12 -16.19 -7.27
N ASP A 105 6.93 -15.65 -6.96
CA ASP A 105 6.26 -14.66 -7.78
C ASP A 105 6.98 -13.29 -7.71
N VAL A 106 7.53 -12.90 -6.56
CA VAL A 106 8.40 -11.71 -6.45
C VAL A 106 9.68 -11.90 -7.27
N CYS A 107 10.36 -13.04 -7.15
CA CYS A 107 11.59 -13.29 -7.91
C CYS A 107 11.35 -13.33 -9.43
N ASN A 108 10.24 -13.93 -9.86
CA ASN A 108 9.89 -14.05 -11.27
C ASN A 108 9.15 -12.82 -11.82
N HIS A 109 8.87 -11.81 -10.99
CA HIS A 109 8.04 -10.66 -11.36
C HIS A 109 6.69 -11.09 -11.93
N THR A 110 6.01 -12.03 -11.27
CA THR A 110 4.70 -12.54 -11.65
C THR A 110 3.59 -12.06 -10.72
N ILE A 111 2.42 -11.77 -11.28
CA ILE A 111 1.22 -11.34 -10.57
C ILE A 111 0.24 -12.51 -10.55
N ARG A 112 -0.11 -12.97 -9.35
CA ARG A 112 -1.05 -14.05 -9.12
C ARG A 112 -2.03 -13.67 -8.01
N ILE A 113 -3.31 -13.99 -8.22
CA ILE A 113 -4.33 -13.91 -7.16
C ILE A 113 -4.12 -15.09 -6.19
N PRO A 114 -4.04 -14.86 -4.86
CA PRO A 114 -3.84 -15.93 -3.89
C PRO A 114 -4.92 -17.01 -3.96
N GLY A 115 -4.51 -18.27 -3.73
CA GLY A 115 -5.44 -19.41 -3.68
C GLY A 115 -5.65 -20.12 -5.02
N GLU A 116 -6.80 -20.77 -5.15
CA GLU A 116 -7.17 -21.56 -6.32
C GLU A 116 -7.28 -20.69 -7.58
N GLN A 117 -6.69 -21.13 -8.69
CA GLN A 117 -6.75 -20.42 -9.98
C GLN A 117 -8.04 -20.79 -10.73
N SER A 118 -9.16 -20.19 -10.31
CA SER A 118 -10.45 -20.35 -10.97
C SER A 118 -11.30 -19.08 -10.84
N VAL A 119 -12.17 -18.81 -11.82
CA VAL A 119 -13.04 -17.62 -11.83
C VAL A 119 -13.85 -17.50 -10.53
N ASN A 120 -14.38 -18.61 -10.01
CA ASN A 120 -15.14 -18.62 -8.77
C ASN A 120 -14.28 -18.22 -7.54
N ALA A 121 -13.01 -18.61 -7.52
CA ALA A 121 -12.09 -18.21 -6.46
C ALA A 121 -11.71 -16.72 -6.59
N PHE A 122 -11.50 -16.24 -7.82
CA PHE A 122 -11.21 -14.82 -8.08
C PHE A 122 -12.36 -13.90 -7.66
N GLU A 123 -13.61 -14.27 -7.96
CA GLU A 123 -14.78 -13.51 -7.49
C GLU A 123 -14.88 -13.48 -5.97
N LYS A 124 -14.61 -14.62 -5.30
CA LYS A 124 -14.58 -14.66 -3.83
C LYS A 124 -13.49 -13.76 -3.25
N TRP A 125 -12.31 -13.75 -3.87
CA TRP A 125 -11.20 -12.88 -3.49
C TRP A 125 -11.54 -11.39 -3.65
N LEU A 126 -12.25 -11.02 -4.71
CA LEU A 126 -12.62 -9.64 -4.98
C LEU A 126 -13.78 -9.16 -4.11
N ILE A 127 -14.85 -9.96 -4.00
CA ILE A 127 -16.07 -9.60 -3.28
C ILE A 127 -15.93 -9.82 -1.77
N GLY A 128 -14.96 -10.63 -1.34
CA GLY A 128 -14.74 -11.12 0.04
C GLY A 128 -15.22 -10.17 1.14
N TYR A 129 -16.02 -10.71 2.06
CA TYR A 129 -16.69 -9.96 3.14
C TYR A 129 -17.62 -8.84 2.66
N ASN A 130 -18.27 -9.00 1.51
CA ASN A 130 -19.18 -8.02 0.90
C ASN A 130 -18.52 -6.64 0.73
N ARG A 131 -17.27 -6.66 0.24
CA ARG A 131 -16.44 -5.47 0.02
C ARG A 131 -17.21 -4.44 -0.83
N PRO A 132 -17.26 -3.15 -0.44
CA PRO A 132 -17.89 -2.11 -1.28
C PRO A 132 -17.26 -2.03 -2.67
N MET A 133 -18.05 -1.72 -3.70
CA MET A 133 -17.60 -1.68 -5.11
C MET A 133 -16.32 -0.87 -5.30
N ALA A 134 -16.24 0.33 -4.70
CA ALA A 134 -15.04 1.18 -4.77
C ALA A 134 -13.75 0.49 -4.28
N LYS A 135 -13.85 -0.36 -3.25
CA LYS A 135 -12.70 -1.13 -2.76
C LYS A 135 -12.36 -2.31 -3.68
N GLN A 136 -13.37 -2.92 -4.32
CA GLN A 136 -13.15 -3.96 -5.34
C GLN A 136 -12.39 -3.38 -6.54
N VAL A 137 -12.85 -2.25 -7.08
CA VAL A 137 -12.17 -1.51 -8.17
C VAL A 137 -10.75 -1.14 -7.77
N SER A 138 -10.54 -0.61 -6.56
CA SER A 138 -9.20 -0.26 -6.07
C SER A 138 -8.26 -1.49 -6.02
N GLN A 139 -8.75 -2.64 -5.57
CA GLN A 139 -7.97 -3.89 -5.52
C GLN A 139 -7.57 -4.38 -6.92
N LEU A 140 -8.49 -4.33 -7.90
CA LEU A 140 -8.18 -4.63 -9.30
C LEU A 140 -7.12 -3.67 -9.85
N LEU A 141 -7.25 -2.37 -9.58
CA LEU A 141 -6.30 -1.35 -10.06
C LEU A 141 -4.87 -1.55 -9.53
N ARG A 142 -4.70 -2.22 -8.38
CA ARG A 142 -3.36 -2.59 -7.86
C ARG A 142 -2.59 -3.55 -8.78
N TYR A 143 -3.27 -4.28 -9.66
CA TYR A 143 -2.61 -5.04 -10.74
C TYR A 143 -1.67 -4.13 -11.54
N TRP A 144 -2.14 -2.95 -11.95
CA TRP A 144 -1.31 -2.01 -12.71
C TRP A 144 -0.21 -1.36 -11.88
N LYS A 145 -0.34 -1.28 -10.54
CA LYS A 145 0.78 -0.88 -9.66
C LYS A 145 1.95 -1.84 -9.77
N LEU A 146 1.68 -3.15 -9.86
CA LEU A 146 2.71 -4.15 -10.06
C LEU A 146 3.22 -4.15 -11.50
N ARG A 147 2.35 -3.95 -12.50
CA ARG A 147 2.75 -3.86 -13.92
C ARG A 147 3.78 -2.75 -14.17
N VAL A 148 3.61 -1.57 -13.56
CA VAL A 148 4.60 -0.47 -13.71
C VAL A 148 5.95 -0.79 -13.07
N LYS A 149 6.01 -1.77 -12.17
CA LYS A 149 7.24 -2.34 -11.60
C LYS A 149 7.75 -3.56 -12.39
N ASN A 150 7.37 -3.68 -13.66
CA ASN A 150 7.74 -4.77 -14.58
C ASN A 150 7.23 -6.16 -14.20
N PHE A 151 6.19 -6.26 -13.35
CA PHE A 151 5.53 -7.53 -13.14
C PHE A 151 4.64 -7.88 -14.34
N THR A 152 4.38 -9.17 -14.54
CA THR A 152 3.49 -9.71 -15.58
C THR A 152 2.50 -10.71 -14.96
N SER A 153 1.30 -10.86 -15.52
CA SER A 153 0.37 -11.86 -14.99
C SER A 153 0.93 -13.28 -15.16
N VAL A 154 0.70 -14.15 -14.17
CA VAL A 154 1.16 -15.54 -14.20
C VAL A 154 0.61 -16.32 -15.40
N ASP A 155 -0.61 -15.98 -15.84
CA ASP A 155 -1.26 -16.57 -17.01
C ASP A 155 -2.28 -15.60 -17.63
N THR A 156 -2.78 -15.97 -18.81
CA THR A 156 -3.77 -15.17 -19.55
C THR A 156 -5.12 -15.11 -18.84
N MET A 157 -5.53 -16.16 -18.12
CA MET A 157 -6.83 -16.21 -17.44
C MET A 157 -6.90 -15.18 -16.30
N THR A 158 -5.84 -15.07 -15.50
CA THR A 158 -5.73 -14.08 -14.42
C THR A 158 -5.73 -12.67 -14.99
N LYS A 159 -4.96 -12.42 -16.06
CA LYS A 159 -4.97 -11.12 -16.75
C LYS A 159 -6.38 -10.78 -17.25
N ASP A 160 -6.97 -11.65 -18.05
CA ASP A 160 -8.25 -11.38 -18.73
C ASP A 160 -9.36 -11.19 -17.70
N TRP A 161 -9.42 -12.01 -16.65
CA TRP A 161 -10.40 -11.84 -15.58
C TRP A 161 -10.24 -10.51 -14.84
N ILE A 162 -9.02 -10.06 -14.53
CA ILE A 162 -8.79 -8.75 -13.88
C ILE A 162 -9.24 -7.61 -14.80
N VAL A 163 -8.89 -7.69 -16.09
CA VAL A 163 -9.24 -6.69 -17.10
C VAL A 163 -10.75 -6.59 -17.26
N ASP A 164 -11.41 -7.72 -17.51
CA ASP A 164 -12.86 -7.80 -17.70
C ASP A 164 -13.60 -7.32 -16.44
N SER A 165 -13.15 -7.75 -15.26
CA SER A 165 -13.73 -7.32 -13.98
C SER A 165 -13.61 -5.81 -13.75
N LEU A 166 -12.47 -5.20 -14.12
CA LEU A 166 -12.30 -3.75 -13.97
C LEU A 166 -13.25 -3.01 -14.90
N CYS A 167 -13.34 -3.44 -16.16
CA CYS A 167 -14.19 -2.81 -17.17
C CYS A 167 -15.68 -2.95 -16.86
N GLU A 168 -16.12 -4.09 -16.32
CA GLU A 168 -17.52 -4.29 -15.91
C GLU A 168 -17.89 -3.42 -14.70
N ARG A 169 -16.98 -3.30 -13.74
CA ARG A 169 -17.27 -2.69 -12.43
C ARG A 169 -17.06 -1.19 -12.39
N THR A 170 -16.27 -0.65 -13.32
CA THR A 170 -16.09 0.80 -13.45
C THR A 170 -17.00 1.31 -14.53
N THR A 171 -18.07 1.99 -14.11
CA THR A 171 -19.11 2.54 -15.01
C THR A 171 -19.27 4.04 -14.77
N PRO A 172 -19.94 4.79 -15.66
CA PRO A 172 -20.11 6.23 -15.47
C PRO A 172 -20.91 6.57 -14.21
N GLN A 173 -21.73 5.63 -13.73
CA GLN A 173 -22.50 5.75 -12.50
C GLN A 173 -21.68 5.41 -11.25
N HIS A 174 -20.53 4.75 -11.41
CA HIS A 174 -19.66 4.28 -10.34
C HIS A 174 -18.17 4.52 -10.64
N PRO A 175 -17.73 5.78 -10.79
CA PRO A 175 -16.30 6.11 -10.94
C PRO A 175 -15.52 5.94 -9.61
N GLU A 176 -16.23 5.52 -8.54
CA GLU A 176 -15.69 5.34 -7.21
C GLU A 176 -14.63 4.23 -7.22
N GLY A 177 -13.46 4.51 -6.63
CA GLY A 177 -12.31 3.60 -6.68
C GLY A 177 -11.31 3.99 -7.77
N PHE A 178 -11.76 4.28 -8.99
CA PHE A 178 -10.86 4.73 -10.07
C PHE A 178 -10.34 6.16 -9.84
N LEU A 179 -11.21 7.14 -9.57
CA LEU A 179 -10.77 8.53 -9.35
C LEU A 179 -9.80 8.69 -8.17
N PRO A 180 -10.06 8.08 -6.98
CA PRO A 180 -9.08 8.06 -5.91
C PRO A 180 -7.75 7.44 -6.34
N PHE A 181 -7.77 6.29 -7.03
CA PHE A 181 -6.56 5.63 -7.49
C PHE A 181 -5.76 6.49 -8.47
N TYR A 182 -6.43 7.07 -9.47
CA TYR A 182 -5.78 7.95 -10.44
C TYR A 182 -5.10 9.13 -9.72
N CYS A 183 -5.80 9.78 -8.79
CA CYS A 183 -5.26 10.92 -8.08
C CYS A 183 -4.10 10.55 -7.15
N THR A 184 -4.28 9.55 -6.27
CA THR A 184 -3.29 9.26 -5.24
C THR A 184 -2.13 8.44 -5.77
N THR A 185 -2.40 7.48 -6.65
CA THR A 185 -1.40 6.49 -7.07
C THR A 185 -0.73 6.89 -8.38
N MET A 186 -1.50 7.28 -9.39
CA MET A 186 -0.91 7.65 -10.69
C MET A 186 -0.31 9.05 -10.66
N ARG A 187 -0.96 10.00 -9.98
CA ARG A 187 -0.56 11.42 -9.92
C ARG A 187 0.23 11.81 -8.67
N GLY A 188 0.29 10.95 -7.65
CA GLY A 188 0.95 11.27 -6.37
C GLY A 188 0.25 12.40 -5.60
N GLY A 189 -1.05 12.60 -5.83
CA GLY A 189 -1.83 13.67 -5.23
C GLY A 189 -2.65 13.24 -4.01
N LEU A 190 -3.38 14.21 -3.46
CA LEU A 190 -4.39 14.00 -2.43
C LEU A 190 -5.78 14.09 -3.06
N TYR A 191 -6.54 13.00 -2.93
CA TYR A 191 -7.93 12.94 -3.37
C TYR A 191 -8.87 13.45 -2.29
N LEU A 192 -9.73 14.40 -2.63
CA LEU A 192 -10.77 14.94 -1.76
C LEU A 192 -12.12 14.82 -2.47
N SER A 193 -13.13 14.28 -1.79
CA SER A 193 -14.50 14.20 -2.31
C SER A 193 -15.44 14.99 -1.42
N ASN A 194 -16.19 15.93 -2.00
CA ASN A 194 -17.29 16.58 -1.30
C ASN A 194 -18.58 15.78 -1.52
N LYS A 195 -19.05 15.12 -0.47
CA LYS A 195 -20.28 14.30 -0.52
C LYS A 195 -21.56 15.12 -0.69
N GLU A 196 -21.51 16.43 -0.49
CA GLU A 196 -22.68 17.32 -0.60
C GLU A 196 -22.82 17.94 -1.99
N SER A 197 -21.73 18.09 -2.75
CA SER A 197 -21.72 18.73 -4.07
C SER A 197 -21.39 17.78 -5.23
N ASP A 198 -21.15 16.49 -4.97
CA ASP A 198 -20.65 15.51 -5.95
C ASP A 198 -19.35 15.97 -6.65
N GLU A 199 -18.60 16.89 -6.04
CA GLU A 199 -17.34 17.40 -6.57
C GLU A 199 -16.15 16.58 -6.06
N PHE A 200 -15.20 16.35 -6.98
CA PHE A 200 -13.98 15.61 -6.72
C PHE A 200 -12.76 16.49 -7.01
N TYR A 201 -11.86 16.60 -6.05
CA TYR A 201 -10.63 17.37 -6.18
C TYR A 201 -9.43 16.44 -6.14
N CYS A 202 -8.47 16.71 -7.01
CA CYS A 202 -7.15 16.12 -6.95
C CYS A 202 -6.13 17.24 -6.71
N VAL A 203 -5.63 17.30 -5.48
CA VAL A 203 -4.58 18.24 -5.09
C VAL A 203 -3.25 17.59 -5.44
N VAL A 204 -2.49 18.19 -6.36
CA VAL A 204 -1.25 17.60 -6.86
C VAL A 204 -0.11 18.59 -6.70
N GLU A 205 1.03 18.08 -6.25
CA GLU A 205 2.28 18.79 -6.33
C GLU A 205 2.83 18.68 -7.76
N SER A 206 3.14 19.82 -8.38
CA SER A 206 3.60 19.84 -9.77
C SER A 206 5.09 19.51 -9.84
N THR A 207 5.42 18.23 -9.96
CA THR A 207 6.81 17.73 -10.14
C THR A 207 6.96 16.90 -11.42
N ASP A 208 8.16 16.88 -12.01
CA ASP A 208 8.46 16.09 -13.21
C ASP A 208 8.23 14.58 -12.99
N GLN A 209 8.52 14.08 -11.77
CA GLN A 209 8.31 12.68 -11.37
C GLN A 209 6.84 12.24 -11.45
N ASN A 210 5.89 13.14 -11.16
CA ASN A 210 4.47 12.83 -11.25
C ASN A 210 4.01 12.66 -12.71
N SER A 211 4.71 13.27 -13.67
CA SER A 211 4.41 13.09 -15.09
C SER A 211 4.87 11.73 -15.63
N GLU A 212 6.06 11.27 -15.22
CA GLU A 212 6.61 9.96 -15.60
C GLU A 212 5.76 8.81 -15.05
N LYS A 213 5.31 8.91 -13.79
CA LYS A 213 4.38 7.93 -13.19
C LYS A 213 3.10 7.78 -14.03
N VAL A 214 2.44 8.89 -14.36
CA VAL A 214 1.22 8.86 -15.19
C VAL A 214 1.47 8.20 -16.54
N GLN A 215 2.61 8.49 -17.19
CA GLN A 215 2.96 7.89 -18.47
C GLN A 215 3.18 6.37 -18.36
N ALA A 216 3.89 5.91 -17.32
CA ALA A 216 4.13 4.49 -17.08
C ALA A 216 2.83 3.72 -16.87
N TYR A 217 1.93 4.23 -16.01
CA TYR A 217 0.60 3.64 -15.83
C TYR A 217 -0.20 3.65 -17.12
N THR A 218 -0.25 4.79 -17.83
CA THR A 218 -0.99 4.92 -19.10
C THR A 218 -0.51 3.91 -20.14
N ALA A 219 0.80 3.68 -20.24
CA ALA A 219 1.37 2.68 -21.13
C ALA A 219 0.90 1.26 -20.76
N CYS A 220 0.93 0.91 -19.47
CA CYS A 220 0.45 -0.39 -19.00
C CYS A 220 -1.05 -0.57 -19.24
N PHE A 221 -1.88 0.44 -18.95
CA PHE A 221 -3.32 0.39 -19.21
C PHE A 221 -3.61 0.19 -20.70
N LYS A 222 -2.98 0.95 -21.58
CA LYS A 222 -3.17 0.80 -23.04
C LYS A 222 -2.68 -0.54 -23.59
N ALA A 223 -1.72 -1.19 -22.93
CA ALA A 223 -1.22 -2.50 -23.33
C ALA A 223 -2.14 -3.65 -22.89
N ASP A 224 -2.91 -3.47 -21.82
CA ASP A 224 -3.75 -4.53 -21.24
C ASP A 224 -5.25 -4.35 -21.51
N LEU A 225 -5.76 -3.12 -21.49
CA LEU A 225 -7.19 -2.83 -21.60
C LEU A 225 -7.64 -2.75 -23.07
N PRO A 226 -8.88 -3.20 -23.36
CA PRO A 226 -9.60 -2.79 -24.55
C PRO A 226 -9.68 -1.26 -24.67
N ALA A 227 -9.63 -0.76 -25.91
CA ALA A 227 -9.54 0.68 -26.18
C ALA A 227 -10.76 1.46 -25.69
N ASP A 228 -11.95 0.88 -25.81
CA ASP A 228 -13.20 1.42 -25.29
C ASP A 228 -13.18 1.55 -23.77
N CYS A 229 -12.79 0.49 -23.06
CA CYS A 229 -12.67 0.51 -21.60
C CYS A 229 -11.66 1.57 -21.12
N TRP A 230 -10.48 1.68 -21.76
CA TRP A 230 -9.53 2.74 -21.41
C TRP A 230 -10.05 4.15 -21.71
N ASN A 231 -10.70 4.35 -22.85
CA ASN A 231 -11.26 5.65 -23.21
C ASN A 231 -12.33 6.09 -22.20
N GLU A 232 -13.14 5.15 -21.72
CA GLU A 232 -14.11 5.39 -20.67
C GLU A 232 -13.44 5.76 -19.34
N LEU A 233 -12.51 4.94 -18.84
CA LEU A 233 -11.77 5.24 -17.60
C LEU A 233 -11.07 6.60 -17.65
N SER A 234 -10.36 6.87 -18.75
CA SER A 234 -9.64 8.14 -18.91
C SER A 234 -10.56 9.33 -19.07
N SER A 235 -11.81 9.15 -19.49
CA SER A 235 -12.81 10.23 -19.53
C SER A 235 -13.15 10.73 -18.13
N TYR A 236 -13.16 9.86 -17.11
CA TYR A 236 -13.47 10.25 -15.73
C TYR A 236 -12.43 11.19 -15.14
N VAL A 237 -11.20 11.18 -15.65
CA VAL A 237 -10.14 12.11 -15.25
C VAL A 237 -10.56 13.57 -15.45
N SER A 238 -11.46 13.84 -16.41
CA SER A 238 -12.03 15.18 -16.63
C SER A 238 -12.97 15.64 -15.52
N LEU A 239 -13.48 14.72 -14.69
CA LEU A 239 -14.30 15.03 -13.52
C LEU A 239 -13.47 15.57 -12.34
N LEU A 240 -12.14 15.37 -12.37
CA LEU A 240 -11.25 15.88 -11.32
C LEU A 240 -10.96 17.36 -11.53
N ILE A 241 -11.23 18.14 -10.48
CA ILE A 241 -10.74 19.51 -10.36
C ILE A 241 -9.30 19.44 -9.86
N TYR A 242 -8.38 19.96 -10.66
CA TYR A 242 -6.95 19.99 -10.30
C TYR A 242 -6.60 21.25 -9.54
N ILE A 243 -6.05 21.07 -8.35
CA ILE A 243 -5.53 22.16 -7.53
C ILE A 243 -4.00 21.99 -7.45
N PRO A 244 -3.21 22.75 -8.20
CA PRO A 244 -1.76 22.69 -8.10
C PRO A 244 -1.30 23.34 -6.79
N THR A 245 -0.47 22.64 -6.01
CA THR A 245 0.26 23.27 -4.91
C THR A 245 1.49 23.97 -5.47
N VAL A 246 1.60 25.28 -5.25
CA VAL A 246 2.82 26.04 -5.54
C VAL A 246 3.75 25.89 -4.35
N THR A 247 4.84 25.14 -4.51
CA THR A 247 5.94 25.17 -3.55
C THR A 247 6.63 26.52 -3.68
N SER A 248 6.28 27.49 -2.84
CA SER A 248 7.16 28.64 -2.64
C SER A 248 8.47 28.11 -2.07
N SER A 249 9.59 28.33 -2.76
CA SER A 249 10.92 28.03 -2.24
C SER A 249 11.03 28.60 -0.83
N PRO A 250 11.47 27.82 0.18
CA PRO A 250 11.75 28.40 1.49
C PRO A 250 12.79 29.50 1.30
N PRO A 251 12.62 30.69 1.91
CA PRO A 251 13.64 31.72 1.85
C PRO A 251 14.94 31.14 2.39
N SER A 252 16.01 31.22 1.58
CA SER A 252 17.34 30.75 1.92
C SER A 252 17.77 31.37 3.25
N LYS A 253 17.75 30.60 4.33
CA LYS A 253 18.34 31.03 5.59
C LYS A 253 19.85 30.95 5.43
N HIS A 254 20.46 32.12 5.50
CA HIS A 254 21.89 32.33 5.68
C HIS A 254 22.46 31.42 6.78
N ASN A 255 23.68 30.94 6.49
CA ASN A 255 24.60 30.23 7.36
C ASN A 255 24.63 30.75 8.81
N GLY A 256 24.62 29.83 9.76
CA GLY A 256 24.97 30.06 11.16
C GLY A 256 25.33 28.73 11.82
N GLU A 257 26.63 28.52 12.05
CA GLU A 257 27.25 27.36 12.68
C GLU A 257 26.91 27.21 14.19
N SER A 258 27.39 26.08 14.74
CA SER A 258 27.47 25.62 16.14
C SER A 258 26.33 24.68 16.57
N GLY A 259 26.56 23.55 17.25
CA GLY A 259 27.76 22.95 17.84
C GLY A 259 27.41 21.56 18.41
N HIS A 260 28.45 20.79 18.73
CA HIS A 260 28.47 19.44 19.29
C HIS A 260 27.36 19.06 20.29
N HIS A 261 26.90 17.80 20.25
CA HIS A 261 27.09 16.85 21.35
C HIS A 261 26.90 15.38 20.94
N ILE A 262 27.87 14.57 21.36
CA ILE A 262 27.90 13.10 21.34
C ILE A 262 26.93 12.57 22.40
N CYS A 263 26.18 11.51 22.10
CA CYS A 263 25.84 10.47 23.07
C CYS A 263 25.59 9.13 22.38
N ASN A 264 26.55 8.22 22.60
CA ASN A 264 26.41 6.78 22.45
C ASN A 264 25.36 6.28 23.45
N SER A 265 24.40 5.48 23.02
CA SER A 265 23.65 4.57 23.89
C SER A 265 23.18 3.38 23.06
N GLY A 266 23.94 2.28 23.13
CA GLY A 266 23.46 0.98 22.69
C GLY A 266 22.43 0.47 23.69
N VAL A 267 21.24 0.12 23.19
CA VAL A 267 20.25 -0.72 23.90
C VAL A 267 19.52 -1.58 22.87
N ALA A 268 19.41 -2.86 23.21
CA ALA A 268 18.89 -3.96 22.42
C ALA A 268 17.45 -3.75 21.92
N LEU A 269 17.18 -4.21 20.69
CA LEU A 269 15.85 -4.22 20.10
C LEU A 269 15.00 -5.36 20.72
N ALA A 270 13.80 -5.00 21.17
CA ALA A 270 12.72 -5.95 21.37
C ALA A 270 12.03 -6.27 20.03
N ALA A 271 11.94 -7.56 19.72
CA ALA A 271 11.40 -8.16 18.51
C ALA A 271 9.94 -7.75 18.21
N GLY A 272 9.69 -7.39 16.95
CA GLY A 272 8.37 -7.22 16.36
C GLY A 272 8.38 -7.82 14.96
N LEU A 273 7.33 -8.54 14.60
CA LEU A 273 7.13 -9.14 13.27
C LEU A 273 6.98 -7.99 12.26
N LEU A 274 7.88 -7.93 11.28
CA LEU A 274 7.98 -6.82 10.32
C LEU A 274 7.54 -7.34 8.94
N VAL A 275 6.35 -6.95 8.48
CA VAL A 275 5.85 -7.37 7.17
C VAL A 275 6.13 -6.24 6.18
N ALA A 276 7.28 -6.32 5.51
CA ALA A 276 7.62 -5.35 4.48
C ALA A 276 6.74 -5.58 3.23
N LEU A 277 5.64 -4.83 3.11
CA LEU A 277 4.85 -4.77 1.89
C LEU A 277 5.51 -3.84 0.86
N ILE A 278 5.59 -4.33 -0.38
CA ILE A 278 6.08 -3.55 -1.53
C ILE A 278 4.92 -2.65 -1.97
N PHE A 279 5.05 -1.33 -1.77
CA PHE A 279 4.07 -0.34 -2.22
C PHE A 279 4.51 0.46 -3.45
#